data_AF-A0A267H4Z5-F1
#
_entry.id   AF-A0A267H4Z5-F1
#
_cell.length_a   1.000
_cell.length_b   1.000
_cell.length_c   1.000
_cell.angle_alpha   90.00
_cell.angle_beta   90.00
_cell.angle_gamma   90.00
#
_symmetry.space_group_name_H-M   'P 1'
#
loop_
_entity.id
_entity.type
_entity.pdbx_description
1 polymer ?
#
loop_
_entity_poly.entity_id
_entity_poly.type
_entity_poly.pdbx_seq_one_letter_code
_entity_poly.pdbx_strand_id
1 'polypeptide(L)'
;ASSPKISKLANEAADSDRMETDAGNSASPMPLEVAQSDAAAFIGVAPQRLTRRLRDALLREGAVLVDGRLSTKKLESFQRYLESIVDTKIDALDERLICDVLAVSESAELPGFEGVRPHSDEQAVALRRSLSRLEAQAAELRHRRAELRERLQQCAELSNWLRQLRSLALAAPLEDLAKRAAVARDLNRQLIGDTQR
;
A
#
# COMPACT_ATOMS: atom_id res chain seq x y z
N ALA A 1 32.82 -55.03 6.86
CA ALA A 1 32.79 -53.59 7.15
C ALA A 1 32.13 -52.87 5.98
N SER A 2 31.18 -51.99 6.29
CA SER A 2 30.08 -51.51 5.46
C SER A 2 30.45 -50.41 4.46
N SER A 3 29.86 -50.48 3.26
CA SER A 3 29.56 -49.33 2.39
C SER A 3 28.32 -48.55 2.90
N PRO A 4 27.84 -47.51 2.19
CA PRO A 4 28.26 -46.12 2.27
C PRO A 4 27.22 -45.22 2.98
N LYS A 5 27.65 -44.05 3.47
CA LYS A 5 26.81 -43.02 4.09
C LYS A 5 25.95 -42.31 3.03
N ILE A 6 24.68 -42.73 2.91
CA ILE A 6 23.59 -41.92 2.37
C ILE A 6 22.68 -41.62 3.56
N SER A 7 22.82 -40.43 4.14
CA SER A 7 21.89 -39.97 5.17
C SER A 7 22.02 -38.46 5.36
N LYS A 8 21.08 -37.74 4.76
CA LYS A 8 20.46 -36.47 5.24
C LYS A 8 19.64 -35.87 4.10
N LEU A 9 18.50 -36.49 3.80
CA LEU A 9 17.42 -35.91 2.99
C LEU A 9 16.18 -36.79 3.14
N ALA A 10 15.60 -36.77 4.35
CA ALA A 10 14.23 -37.18 4.64
C ALA A 10 13.96 -36.89 6.11
N ASN A 11 12.79 -36.33 6.38
CA ASN A 11 12.21 -36.02 7.69
C ASN A 11 12.53 -34.64 8.23
N GLU A 12 11.69 -33.67 7.84
CA GLU A 12 10.92 -32.83 8.79
C GLU A 12 9.91 -32.01 7.97
N ALA A 13 8.95 -32.73 7.39
CA ALA A 13 7.70 -32.18 6.88
C ALA A 13 6.58 -33.04 7.48
N ALA A 14 6.49 -33.03 8.80
CA ALA A 14 5.48 -33.73 9.59
C ALA A 14 5.44 -33.13 10.99
N ASP A 15 4.97 -31.89 11.08
CA ASP A 15 4.40 -31.30 12.30
C ASP A 15 3.33 -30.28 11.85
N SER A 16 2.35 -30.82 11.13
CA SER A 16 1.01 -30.24 11.03
C SER A 16 0.10 -31.14 11.85
N ASP A 17 -0.84 -30.53 12.55
CA ASP A 17 -1.96 -31.14 13.29
C ASP A 17 -1.73 -31.36 14.79
N ARG A 18 -1.86 -30.26 15.53
CA ARG A 18 -2.58 -30.31 16.81
C ARG A 18 -3.48 -29.08 16.95
N MET A 19 -4.78 -29.32 16.75
CA MET A 19 -5.88 -28.39 17.06
C MET A 19 -6.18 -28.37 18.57
N GLU A 20 -7.02 -27.38 18.93
CA GLU A 20 -7.82 -27.21 20.15
C GLU A 20 -7.17 -26.33 21.23
N THR A 21 -7.43 -25.01 21.24
CA THR A 21 -8.62 -24.24 21.70
C THR A 21 -8.49 -23.80 23.16
N ASP A 22 -9.05 -22.62 23.44
CA ASP A 22 -9.26 -22.00 24.76
C ASP A 22 -8.13 -21.11 25.31
N ALA A 23 -7.86 -20.02 24.59
CA ALA A 23 -7.53 -18.76 25.24
C ALA A 23 -8.75 -17.85 25.05
N GLY A 24 -9.54 -17.72 26.11
CA GLY A 24 -10.87 -17.11 26.09
C GLY A 24 -10.90 -15.74 25.41
N ASN A 25 -12.00 -15.51 24.68
CA ASN A 25 -12.47 -14.20 24.28
C ASN A 25 -12.62 -13.31 25.52
N SER A 26 -11.53 -12.70 25.96
CA SER A 26 -11.57 -11.46 26.71
C SER A 26 -11.80 -10.35 25.71
N ALA A 27 -13.03 -10.25 25.22
CA ALA A 27 -13.52 -9.04 24.58
C ALA A 27 -13.51 -7.95 25.65
N SER A 28 -12.36 -7.26 25.77
CA SER A 28 -12.31 -6.01 26.50
C SER A 28 -13.28 -5.08 25.77
N PRO A 29 -14.30 -4.52 26.45
CA PRO A 29 -15.26 -3.66 25.79
C PRO A 29 -14.51 -2.56 25.05
N MET A 30 -14.77 -2.46 23.74
CA MET A 30 -14.17 -1.44 22.89
C MET A 30 -14.30 -0.07 23.59
N PRO A 31 -13.20 0.68 23.76
CA PRO A 31 -13.29 2.01 24.37
C PRO A 31 -14.27 2.85 23.57
N LEU A 32 -15.20 3.51 24.27
CA LEU A 32 -16.34 4.25 23.70
C LEU A 32 -15.94 5.22 22.57
N GLU A 33 -14.73 5.75 22.61
CA GLU A 33 -14.18 6.66 21.59
C GLU A 33 -14.03 5.98 20.21
N VAL A 34 -13.66 4.71 20.17
CA VAL A 34 -13.49 3.94 18.92
C VAL A 34 -14.86 3.59 18.32
N ALA A 35 -15.80 3.14 19.16
CA ALA A 35 -17.17 2.87 18.74
C ALA A 35 -17.87 4.13 18.20
N GLN A 36 -17.60 5.30 18.79
CA GLN A 36 -18.11 6.59 18.31
C GLN A 36 -17.52 7.00 16.96
N SER A 37 -16.23 6.72 16.73
CA SER A 37 -15.54 7.00 15.47
C SER A 37 -16.09 6.14 14.33
N ASP A 38 -16.27 4.84 14.57
CA ASP A 38 -16.75 3.90 13.55
C ASP A 38 -18.22 4.14 13.21
N ALA A 39 -19.04 4.42 14.22
CA ALA A 39 -20.42 4.86 14.03
C ALA A 39 -20.52 6.16 13.22
N ALA A 40 -19.64 7.14 13.49
CA ALA A 40 -19.60 8.38 12.74
C ALA A 40 -19.11 8.18 11.29
N ALA A 41 -18.17 7.27 11.06
CA ALA A 41 -17.69 6.91 9.74
C ALA A 41 -18.78 6.22 8.90
N PHE A 42 -19.59 5.36 9.51
CA PHE A 42 -20.68 4.67 8.81
C PHE A 42 -21.88 5.58 8.51
N ILE A 43 -22.29 6.42 9.47
CA ILE A 43 -23.49 7.28 9.34
C ILE A 43 -23.16 8.63 8.68
N GLY A 44 -21.89 9.01 8.67
CA GLY A 44 -21.43 10.32 8.19
C GLY A 44 -21.72 11.48 9.17
N VAL A 45 -22.31 11.19 10.33
CA VAL A 45 -22.61 12.16 11.38
C VAL A 45 -22.32 11.55 12.75
N ALA A 46 -21.58 12.28 13.58
CA ALA A 46 -21.30 11.85 14.95
C ALA A 46 -22.60 11.69 15.76
N PRO A 47 -22.78 10.60 16.52
CA PRO A 47 -24.01 10.32 17.28
C PRO A 47 -24.43 11.47 18.20
N GLN A 48 -23.45 12.12 18.84
CA GLN A 48 -23.65 13.24 19.76
C GLN A 48 -24.21 14.48 19.04
N ARG A 49 -24.04 14.61 17.73
CA ARG A 49 -24.68 15.69 16.95
C ARG A 49 -26.17 15.43 16.76
N LEU A 50 -26.60 14.18 16.68
CA LEU A 50 -28.01 13.82 16.53
C LEU A 50 -28.77 14.07 17.83
N THR A 51 -28.21 13.64 18.95
CA THR A 51 -28.81 13.83 20.28
C THR A 51 -28.83 15.28 20.71
N ARG A 52 -27.80 16.08 20.40
CA ARG A 52 -27.84 17.54 20.57
C ARG A 52 -28.96 18.20 19.77
N ARG A 53 -29.17 17.79 18.50
CA ARG A 53 -30.28 18.33 17.69
C ARG A 53 -31.64 17.98 18.27
N LEU A 54 -31.80 16.75 18.78
CA LEU A 54 -33.00 16.32 19.48
C LEU A 54 -33.25 17.14 20.75
N ARG A 55 -32.23 17.33 21.58
CA ARG A 55 -32.28 18.19 22.77
C ARG A 55 -32.76 19.60 22.41
N ASP A 56 -32.11 20.23 21.44
CA ASP A 56 -32.43 21.60 21.05
C ASP A 56 -33.83 21.73 20.44
N ALA A 57 -34.34 20.69 19.78
CA ALA A 57 -35.70 20.65 19.26
C ALA A 57 -36.73 20.55 20.39
N LEU A 58 -36.52 19.63 21.35
CA LEU A 58 -37.42 19.44 22.50
C LEU A 58 -37.52 20.69 23.38
N LEU A 59 -36.39 21.35 23.64
CA LEU A 59 -36.37 22.59 24.43
C LEU A 59 -37.09 23.73 23.69
N ARG A 60 -36.92 23.85 22.38
CA ARG A 60 -37.61 24.85 21.56
C ARG A 60 -39.11 24.63 21.50
N GLU A 61 -39.56 23.40 21.26
CA GLU A 61 -41.00 23.08 21.25
C GLU A 61 -41.63 23.28 22.62
N GLY A 62 -40.94 22.89 23.70
CA GLY A 62 -41.38 23.14 25.06
C GLY A 62 -41.52 24.63 25.38
N ALA A 63 -40.60 25.47 24.89
CA ALA A 63 -40.70 26.92 25.04
C ALA A 63 -41.89 27.49 24.27
N VAL A 64 -42.13 27.07 23.03
CA VAL A 64 -43.26 27.52 22.21
C VAL A 64 -44.61 27.16 22.82
N LEU A 65 -44.75 25.96 23.40
CA LEU A 65 -46.01 25.50 23.99
C LEU A 65 -46.45 26.30 25.22
N VAL A 66 -45.48 26.91 25.91
CA VAL A 66 -45.69 27.59 27.19
C VAL A 66 -45.64 29.11 27.04
N ASP A 67 -45.23 29.61 25.88
CA ASP A 67 -45.19 31.02 25.55
C ASP A 67 -46.60 31.65 25.69
N GLY A 68 -46.66 32.77 26.41
CA GLY A 68 -47.92 33.46 26.74
C GLY A 68 -48.87 32.75 27.71
N ARG A 69 -48.58 31.52 28.18
CA ARG A 69 -49.46 30.76 29.10
C ARG A 69 -49.08 30.85 30.57
N LEU A 70 -47.84 31.22 30.87
CA LEU A 70 -47.32 31.33 32.24
C LEU A 70 -46.85 32.75 32.55
N SER A 71 -46.88 33.12 33.83
CA SER A 71 -46.16 34.31 34.29
C SER A 71 -44.66 34.11 34.16
N THR A 72 -43.90 35.18 33.99
CA THR A 72 -42.45 35.15 33.75
C THR A 72 -41.66 34.29 34.75
N LYS A 73 -41.97 34.39 36.05
CA LYS A 73 -41.35 33.54 37.10
C LYS A 73 -41.70 32.05 36.98
N LYS A 74 -42.92 31.73 36.55
CA LYS A 74 -43.37 30.34 36.32
C LYS A 74 -42.78 29.76 35.04
N LEU A 75 -42.54 30.61 34.03
CA LEU A 75 -41.88 30.25 32.79
C LEU A 75 -40.42 29.84 33.04
N GLU A 76 -39.66 30.64 33.80
CA GLU A 76 -38.25 30.33 34.13
C GLU A 76 -38.09 29.03 34.93
N SER A 77 -38.97 28.80 35.91
CA SER A 77 -38.95 27.56 36.71
C SER A 77 -39.35 26.34 35.89
N PHE A 78 -40.32 26.49 34.98
CA PHE A 78 -40.69 25.45 34.03
C PHE A 78 -39.54 25.15 33.05
N GLN A 79 -38.87 26.18 32.52
CA GLN A 79 -37.73 26.00 31.60
C GLN A 79 -36.59 25.23 32.28
N ARG A 80 -36.20 25.58 33.51
CA ARG A 80 -35.16 24.84 34.24
C ARG A 80 -35.56 23.39 34.52
N TYR A 81 -36.83 23.15 34.82
CA TYR A 81 -37.35 21.80 35.02
C TYR A 81 -37.32 20.98 33.74
N LEU A 82 -37.74 21.59 32.61
CA LEU A 82 -37.71 20.98 31.29
C LEU A 82 -36.27 20.65 30.87
N GLU A 83 -35.34 21.60 31.03
CA GLU A 83 -33.91 21.41 30.77
C GLU A 83 -33.36 20.22 31.56
N SER A 84 -33.62 20.15 32.87
CA SER A 84 -33.15 19.03 33.70
C SER A 84 -33.68 17.67 33.24
N ILE A 85 -34.96 17.59 32.84
CA ILE A 85 -35.55 16.33 32.34
C ILE A 85 -34.98 15.97 30.98
N VAL A 86 -34.92 16.93 30.06
CA VAL A 86 -34.41 16.68 28.71
C VAL A 86 -32.94 16.26 28.78
N ASP A 87 -32.12 16.93 29.59
CA ASP A 87 -30.70 16.58 29.77
C ASP A 87 -30.54 15.15 30.28
N THR A 88 -31.21 14.80 31.38
CA THR A 88 -31.13 13.44 31.96
C THR A 88 -31.62 12.35 31.00
N LYS A 89 -32.62 12.64 30.16
CA LYS A 89 -33.12 11.67 29.17
C LYS A 89 -32.25 11.59 27.93
N ILE A 90 -31.66 12.70 27.49
CA ILE A 90 -30.73 12.74 26.36
C ILE A 90 -29.44 12.04 26.72
N ASP A 91 -28.90 12.24 27.93
CA ASP A 91 -27.68 11.54 28.39
C ASP A 91 -27.88 10.02 28.41
N ALA A 92 -29.01 9.56 28.96
CA ALA A 92 -29.37 8.13 28.96
C ALA A 92 -29.62 7.59 27.53
N LEU A 93 -30.07 8.44 26.61
CA LEU A 93 -30.26 8.07 25.22
C LEU A 93 -28.93 8.04 24.46
N ASP A 94 -28.01 8.95 24.74
CA ASP A 94 -26.65 8.97 24.17
C ASP A 94 -25.91 7.66 24.49
N GLU A 95 -25.95 7.21 25.75
CA GLU A 95 -25.33 5.94 26.16
C GLU A 95 -25.93 4.75 25.42
N ARG A 96 -27.26 4.66 25.33
CA ARG A 96 -27.94 3.54 24.67
C ARG A 96 -27.81 3.57 23.15
N LEU A 97 -27.79 4.74 22.54
CA LEU A 97 -27.70 4.89 21.09
C LEU A 97 -26.31 4.45 20.60
N ILE A 98 -25.25 4.76 21.37
CA ILE A 98 -23.89 4.29 21.09
C ILE A 98 -23.77 2.78 21.31
N CYS A 99 -24.28 2.25 22.43
CA CYS A 99 -24.09 0.85 22.81
C CYS A 99 -25.01 -0.14 22.08
N ASP A 100 -26.27 0.23 21.80
CA ASP A 100 -27.29 -0.72 21.30
C ASP A 100 -27.58 -0.54 19.80
N VAL A 101 -27.51 0.69 19.28
CA VAL A 101 -27.96 1.02 17.92
C VAL A 101 -26.78 1.20 16.96
N LEU A 102 -25.71 1.84 17.45
CA LEU A 102 -24.55 2.22 16.66
C LEU A 102 -23.30 1.42 16.95
N ALA A 103 -23.35 0.53 17.94
CA ALA A 103 -22.30 -0.44 18.17
C ALA A 103 -22.23 -1.34 16.95
N VAL A 104 -21.24 -1.08 16.10
CA VAL A 104 -20.81 -2.03 15.08
C VAL A 104 -20.33 -3.24 15.87
N SER A 105 -21.02 -4.37 15.70
CA SER A 105 -20.57 -5.63 16.31
C SER A 105 -19.12 -5.85 15.93
N GLU A 106 -18.25 -6.23 16.87
CA GLU A 106 -16.84 -6.56 16.61
C GLU A 106 -16.67 -7.61 15.49
N SER A 107 -17.74 -8.35 15.18
CA SER A 107 -17.82 -9.38 14.14
C SER A 107 -18.31 -8.89 12.77
N ALA A 108 -18.77 -7.64 12.66
CA ALA A 108 -19.26 -7.05 11.41
C ALA A 108 -18.20 -6.14 10.79
N GLU A 109 -17.48 -6.64 9.78
CA GLU A 109 -16.66 -5.76 8.92
C GLU A 109 -17.58 -4.75 8.22
N LEU A 110 -17.31 -3.45 8.41
CA LEU A 110 -18.06 -2.41 7.72
C LEU A 110 -17.82 -2.51 6.19
N PRO A 111 -18.87 -2.46 5.35
CA PRO A 111 -18.68 -2.44 3.90
C PRO A 111 -17.85 -1.21 3.51
N GLY A 112 -16.70 -1.44 2.87
CA GLY A 112 -15.68 -0.42 2.57
C GLY A 112 -14.37 -0.55 3.35
N PHE A 113 -14.35 -1.36 4.41
CA PHE A 113 -13.14 -1.76 5.15
C PHE A 113 -12.76 -3.24 4.91
N GLU A 114 -13.40 -3.89 3.94
CA GLU A 114 -13.09 -5.25 3.51
C GLU A 114 -11.59 -5.37 3.19
N GLY A 115 -10.89 -6.21 3.95
CA GLY A 115 -9.46 -6.45 3.74
C GLY A 115 -8.50 -5.42 4.36
N VAL A 116 -8.98 -4.47 5.17
CA VAL A 116 -8.11 -3.69 6.08
C VAL A 116 -7.70 -4.59 7.25
N ARG A 117 -6.94 -5.64 6.94
CA ARG A 117 -6.17 -6.33 7.98
C ARG A 117 -5.01 -5.42 8.32
N PRO A 118 -4.78 -5.10 9.60
CA PRO A 118 -3.59 -4.38 9.99
C PRO A 118 -2.38 -5.25 9.64
N HIS A 119 -1.74 -4.97 8.52
CA HIS A 119 -0.36 -5.38 8.33
C HIS A 119 0.44 -4.69 9.42
N SER A 120 1.33 -5.42 10.10
CA SER A 120 2.22 -4.76 11.04
C SER A 120 3.02 -3.71 10.28
N ASP A 121 3.24 -2.54 10.88
CA ASP A 121 4.00 -1.45 10.25
C ASP A 121 5.37 -1.94 9.74
N GLU A 122 5.94 -2.93 10.42
CA GLU A 122 7.17 -3.63 10.02
C GLU A 122 7.04 -4.37 8.67
N GLN A 123 5.93 -5.08 8.44
CA GLN A 123 5.66 -5.75 7.16
C GLN A 123 5.46 -4.74 6.03
N ALA A 124 4.72 -3.65 6.28
CA ALA A 124 4.50 -2.59 5.30
C ALA A 124 5.83 -1.90 4.91
N VAL A 125 6.69 -1.62 5.89
CA VAL A 125 8.03 -1.04 5.67
C VAL A 125 8.93 -2.02 4.92
N ALA A 126 8.91 -3.32 5.26
CA ALA A 126 9.67 -4.35 4.57
C ALA A 126 9.27 -4.48 3.10
N LEU A 127 7.96 -4.48 2.81
CA LEU A 127 7.43 -4.53 1.45
C LEU A 127 7.85 -3.30 0.64
N ARG A 128 7.76 -2.09 1.21
CA ARG A 128 8.23 -0.86 0.54
C ARG A 128 9.72 -0.91 0.20
N ARG A 129 10.55 -1.41 1.11
CA ARG A 129 12.00 -1.59 0.87
C ARG A 129 12.28 -2.67 -0.18
N SER A 130 11.46 -3.71 -0.25
CA SER A 130 11.61 -4.75 -1.28
C SER A 130 11.23 -4.22 -2.66
N LEU A 131 10.16 -3.42 -2.77
CA LEU A 131 9.74 -2.78 -4.01
C LEU A 131 10.81 -1.83 -4.53
N SER A 132 11.37 -0.97 -3.68
CA SER A 132 12.42 -0.03 -4.13
C SER A 132 13.69 -0.75 -4.62
N ARG A 133 14.05 -1.89 -3.99
CA ARG A 133 15.16 -2.73 -4.48
C ARG A 133 14.86 -3.37 -5.83
N LEU A 134 13.65 -3.88 -6.03
CA LEU A 134 13.22 -4.48 -7.30
C LEU A 134 13.16 -3.43 -8.42
N GLU A 135 12.71 -2.22 -8.13
CA GLU A 135 12.71 -1.11 -9.08
C GLU A 135 14.13 -0.71 -9.52
N ALA A 136 15.07 -0.65 -8.58
CA ALA A 136 16.48 -0.38 -8.86
C ALA A 136 17.09 -1.48 -9.74
N GLN A 137 16.83 -2.75 -9.42
CA GLN A 137 17.29 -3.89 -10.24
C GLN A 137 16.69 -3.86 -11.65
N ALA A 138 15.40 -3.53 -11.78
CA ALA A 138 14.76 -3.40 -13.08
C ALA A 138 15.38 -2.25 -13.91
N ALA A 139 15.73 -1.13 -13.29
CA ALA A 139 16.43 -0.03 -13.97
C ALA A 139 17.83 -0.46 -14.44
N GLU A 140 18.58 -1.16 -13.60
CA GLU A 140 19.91 -1.68 -13.95
C GLU A 140 19.85 -2.68 -15.12
N LEU A 141 18.88 -3.60 -15.11
CA LEU A 141 18.69 -4.55 -16.20
C LEU A 141 18.32 -3.86 -17.52
N ARG A 142 17.53 -2.78 -17.48
CA ARG A 142 17.24 -1.96 -18.68
C ARG A 142 18.51 -1.31 -19.23
N HIS A 143 19.36 -0.77 -18.35
CA HIS A 143 20.63 -0.17 -18.75
C HIS A 143 21.57 -1.21 -19.38
N ARG A 144 21.77 -2.36 -18.73
CA ARG A 144 22.59 -3.46 -19.27
C ARG A 144 22.07 -3.97 -20.62
N ARG A 145 20.74 -4.04 -20.79
CA ARG A 145 20.13 -4.41 -22.07
C ARG A 145 20.41 -3.38 -23.18
N ALA A 146 20.43 -2.09 -22.85
CA ALA A 146 20.80 -1.05 -23.80
C ALA A 146 22.28 -1.16 -24.20
N GLU A 147 23.17 -1.33 -23.22
CA GLU A 147 24.61 -1.51 -23.46
C GLU A 147 24.90 -2.74 -24.33
N LEU A 148 24.25 -3.89 -24.06
CA LEU A 148 24.42 -5.09 -24.88
C LEU A 148 23.94 -4.89 -26.32
N ARG A 149 22.88 -4.11 -26.54
CA ARG A 149 22.42 -3.79 -27.90
C ARG A 149 23.42 -2.91 -28.66
N GLU A 150 24.01 -1.94 -27.97
CA GLU A 150 25.04 -1.08 -28.56
C GLU A 150 26.27 -1.89 -28.95
N ARG A 151 26.74 -2.79 -28.06
CA ARG A 151 27.84 -3.72 -28.38
C ARG A 151 27.52 -4.62 -29.57
N LEU A 152 26.31 -5.16 -29.65
CA LEU A 152 25.88 -5.97 -30.80
C LEU A 152 25.87 -5.15 -32.10
N GLN A 153 25.46 -3.89 -32.04
CA GLN A 153 25.49 -2.99 -33.19
C GLN A 153 26.93 -2.70 -33.65
N GLN A 154 27.84 -2.42 -32.72
CA GLN A 154 29.27 -2.27 -33.01
C GLN A 154 29.86 -3.54 -33.66
N CYS A 155 29.52 -4.72 -33.15
CA CYS A 155 29.95 -5.99 -33.77
C CYS A 155 29.39 -6.15 -35.20
N ALA A 156 28.13 -5.77 -35.44
CA ALA A 156 27.53 -5.82 -36.76
C ALA A 156 28.23 -4.88 -37.75
N GLU A 157 28.56 -3.65 -37.32
CA GLU A 157 29.32 -2.68 -38.10
C GLU A 157 30.72 -3.21 -38.46
N LEU A 158 31.46 -3.74 -37.49
CA LEU A 158 32.75 -4.37 -37.72
C LEU A 158 32.65 -5.55 -38.71
N SER A 159 31.58 -6.36 -38.62
CA SER A 159 31.35 -7.46 -39.55
C SER A 159 31.10 -6.98 -40.99
N ASN A 160 30.45 -5.82 -41.15
CA ASN A 160 30.21 -5.21 -42.44
C ASN A 160 31.51 -4.63 -43.03
N TRP A 161 32.31 -3.96 -42.21
CA TRP A 161 33.64 -3.49 -42.60
C TRP A 161 34.54 -4.64 -43.08
N LEU A 162 34.57 -5.76 -42.35
CA LEU A 162 35.34 -6.94 -42.77
C LEU A 162 34.82 -7.53 -44.10
N ARG A 163 33.50 -7.54 -44.32
CA ARG A 163 32.91 -7.97 -45.61
C ARG A 163 33.30 -7.04 -46.75
N GLN A 164 33.30 -5.72 -46.55
CA GLN A 164 33.72 -4.74 -47.55
C GLN A 164 35.22 -4.84 -47.87
N LEU A 165 36.06 -5.03 -46.85
CA LEU A 165 37.50 -5.26 -47.06
C LEU A 165 37.75 -6.53 -47.88
N ARG A 166 37.01 -7.61 -47.58
CA ARG A 166 37.10 -8.86 -48.34
C ARG A 166 36.65 -8.69 -49.79
N SER A 167 35.54 -7.98 -50.04
CA SER A 167 35.08 -7.77 -51.42
C SER A 167 36.06 -6.91 -52.23
N LEU A 168 36.65 -5.88 -51.61
CA LEU A 168 37.70 -5.06 -52.23
C LEU A 168 38.97 -5.85 -52.52
N ALA A 169 39.35 -6.79 -51.64
CA ALA A 169 40.49 -7.66 -51.86
C ALA A 169 40.25 -8.67 -53.02
N LEU A 170 39.02 -9.16 -53.18
CA LEU A 170 38.67 -10.12 -54.24
C LEU A 170 38.48 -9.47 -55.61
N ALA A 171 38.14 -8.18 -55.67
CA ALA A 171 37.91 -7.45 -56.92
C ALA A 171 39.19 -6.88 -57.57
N ALA A 172 40.34 -6.99 -56.92
CA ALA A 172 41.58 -6.34 -57.37
C ALA A 172 42.56 -7.33 -58.03
N PRO A 173 43.25 -6.95 -59.13
CA PRO A 173 44.35 -7.73 -59.69
C PRO A 173 45.53 -7.80 -58.71
N LEU A 174 46.25 -8.93 -58.71
CA LEU A 174 47.23 -9.32 -57.69
C LEU A 174 48.38 -8.30 -57.46
N GLU A 175 48.72 -7.48 -58.46
CA GLU A 175 49.80 -6.50 -58.37
C GLU A 175 49.49 -5.29 -57.46
N ASP A 176 48.21 -5.00 -57.19
CA ASP A 176 47.79 -3.86 -56.37
C ASP A 176 47.51 -4.20 -54.90
N LEU A 177 47.53 -5.49 -54.52
CA LEU A 177 47.25 -5.95 -53.16
C LEU A 177 48.34 -5.52 -52.16
N ALA A 178 49.60 -5.46 -52.56
CA ALA A 178 50.70 -5.07 -51.68
C ALA A 178 50.65 -3.58 -51.29
N LYS A 179 50.32 -2.70 -52.26
CA LYS A 179 50.16 -1.25 -52.03
C LYS A 179 48.95 -0.97 -51.14
N ARG A 180 47.85 -1.71 -51.33
CA ARG A 180 46.62 -1.55 -50.53
C ARG A 180 46.73 -2.18 -49.13
N ALA A 181 47.49 -3.27 -48.96
CA ALA A 181 47.78 -3.81 -47.64
C ALA A 181 48.59 -2.83 -46.77
N ALA A 182 49.45 -2.02 -47.37
CA ALA A 182 50.12 -0.92 -46.67
C ALA A 182 49.12 0.15 -46.22
N VAL A 183 48.21 0.59 -47.10
CA VAL A 183 47.16 1.57 -46.77
C VAL A 183 46.20 1.05 -45.70
N ALA A 184 45.81 -0.23 -45.76
CA ALA A 184 44.95 -0.85 -44.75
C ALA A 184 45.63 -0.95 -43.37
N ARG A 185 46.96 -1.20 -43.32
CA ARG A 185 47.72 -1.17 -42.06
C ARG A 185 47.80 0.25 -41.48
N ASP A 186 47.95 1.26 -42.32
CA ASP A 186 48.00 2.66 -41.85
C ASP A 186 46.64 3.14 -41.34
N LEU A 187 45.54 2.78 -42.02
CA LEU A 187 44.18 3.03 -41.52
C LEU A 187 43.91 2.31 -40.20
N ASN A 188 44.39 1.07 -40.05
CA ASN A 188 44.26 0.33 -38.80
C ASN A 188 45.08 0.96 -37.66
N ARG A 189 46.27 1.52 -37.95
CA ARG A 189 47.03 2.30 -36.97
C ARG A 189 46.32 3.59 -36.55
N GLN A 190 45.68 4.29 -37.47
CA GLN A 190 44.91 5.51 -37.17
C GLN A 190 43.69 5.19 -36.29
N LEU A 191 42.93 4.15 -36.62
CA LEU A 191 41.78 3.70 -35.82
C LEU A 191 42.18 3.27 -34.41
N ILE A 192 43.27 2.52 -34.24
CA ILE A 192 43.76 2.12 -32.91
C ILE A 192 44.27 3.33 -32.13
N GLY A 193 44.95 4.28 -32.79
CA GLY A 193 45.42 5.53 -32.18
C GLY A 193 44.31 6.43 -31.66
N ASP A 194 43.18 6.49 -32.36
CA ASP A 194 42.00 7.29 -31.95
C ASP A 194 41.20 6.63 -30.81
N THR A 195 41.28 5.31 -30.64
CA THR A 195 40.63 4.60 -29.51
C THR A 195 41.39 4.65 -28.19
N GLN A 196 42.60 5.22 -28.16
CA GLN A 196 43.46 5.34 -26.96
C GLN A 196 43.57 6.78 -26.40
N ARG A 197 42.80 7.73 -26.93
CA ARG A 197 42.62 9.09 -26.38
C ARG A 197 41.23 9.26 -25.81
#